data_AF-A0A519DB13-F1
#
_entry.id   AF-A0A519DB13-F1
#
_cell.length_a   1.000
_cell.length_b   1.000
_cell.length_c   1.000
_cell.angle_alpha   90.00
_cell.angle_beta   90.00
_cell.angle_gamma   90.00
#
_symmetry.space_group_name_H-M   'P 1'
#
loop_
_entity.id
_entity.type
_entity.pdbx_description
1 polymer ?
#
loop_
_entity_poly.entity_id
_entity_poly.type
_entity_poly.pdbx_seq_one_letter_code
_entity_poly.pdbx_strand_id
1 'polypeptide(L)' 'MKPPETIEEELAIIAEAIEAGIDPFPPEKEPSRWARTALGWFMVIIMVSWVSDILYRSL' A
#
# COMPACT_ATOMS: atom_id res chain seq x y z
N MET A 1 -18.26 6.83 6.83
CA MET A 1 -18.41 7.92 5.83
C MET A 1 -18.51 7.27 4.46
N LYS A 2 -19.47 7.69 3.63
CA LYS A 2 -19.55 7.23 2.24
C LYS A 2 -18.36 7.87 1.48
N PRO A 3 -17.60 7.13 0.66
CA PRO A 3 -16.61 7.77 -0.21
C PRO A 3 -17.32 8.69 -1.20
N PRO A 4 -16.74 9.85 -1.56
CA PRO A 4 -17.29 10.71 -2.59
C PRO A 4 -17.35 9.96 -3.93
N GLU A 5 -18.43 10.16 -4.67
CA GLU A 5 -18.65 9.45 -5.95
C GLU A 5 -18.34 10.33 -7.17
N THR A 6 -18.21 11.64 -6.98
CA THR A 6 -17.86 12.59 -8.03
C THR A 6 -16.70 13.51 -7.64
N ILE A 7 -16.06 14.10 -8.65
CA ILE A 7 -14.94 15.03 -8.48
C ILE A 7 -15.39 16.31 -7.77
N GLU A 8 -16.61 16.78 -8.01
CA GLU A 8 -17.17 17.97 -7.37
C GLU A 8 -17.35 17.76 -5.86
N GLU A 9 -17.75 16.56 -5.44
CA GLU A 9 -17.84 16.18 -4.03
C GLU A 9 -16.46 16.12 -3.37
N GLU A 10 -15.45 15.55 -4.05
CA GLU A 10 -14.06 15.55 -3.56
C GLU A 10 -13.51 16.98 -3.42
N LEU A 11 -13.75 17.84 -4.41
CA LEU A 11 -13.30 19.23 -4.40
C LEU A 11 -13.98 20.04 -3.28
N ALA A 12 -15.25 19.80 -2.99
CA ALA A 12 -15.96 20.45 -1.90
C ALA A 12 -15.33 20.11 -0.53
N ILE A 13 -14.97 18.84 -0.32
CA ILE A 13 -14.30 18.37 0.91
C ILE A 13 -12.91 19.00 1.04
N ILE A 14 -12.16 19.10 -0.06
CA ILE A 14 -10.84 19.76 -0.09
C ILE A 14 -10.96 21.25 0.22
N ALA A 15 -11.96 21.94 -0.35
CA ALA A 15 -12.20 23.36 -0.09
C ALA A 15 -12.58 23.61 1.38
N GLU A 16 -13.44 22.77 1.95
CA GLU A 16 -13.80 22.82 3.38
C GLU A 16 -12.57 22.61 4.28
N ALA A 17 -11.69 21.67 3.92
CA ALA A 17 -10.44 21.44 4.65
C ALA A 17 -9.51 22.67 4.60
N ILE A 18 -9.38 23.31 3.43
CA ILE A 18 -8.58 24.54 3.26
C ILE A 18 -9.15 25.69 4.07
N GLU A 19 -10.48 25.88 4.07
CA GLU A 19 -11.16 26.92 4.86
C GLU A 19 -10.98 26.69 6.37
N ALA A 20 -10.99 25.42 6.81
CA ALA A 20 -10.67 25.02 8.18
C ALA A 20 -9.17 25.15 8.53
N GLY A 21 -8.32 25.53 7.58
CA GLY A 21 -6.87 25.62 7.76
C GLY A 21 -6.16 24.26 7.92
N ILE A 22 -6.82 23.17 7.49
CA ILE A 22 -6.29 21.81 7.50
C ILE A 22 -5.63 21.54 6.15
N ASP A 23 -4.47 20.88 6.18
CA ASP A 23 -3.80 20.43 4.96
C ASP A 23 -4.65 19.36 4.25
N PRO A 24 -5.16 19.62 3.03
CA PRO A 24 -5.94 18.65 2.28
C PRO A 24 -5.09 17.48 1.73
N PHE A 25 -3.76 17.63 1.70
CA PHE A 25 -2.84 16.64 1.18
C PHE A 25 -1.90 16.15 2.29
N PRO A 26 -2.31 15.13 3.07
CA PRO A 26 -1.47 14.63 4.16
C PRO A 26 -0.10 14.19 3.62
N PRO A 27 0.96 14.29 4.46
CA PRO A 27 2.31 13.92 4.06
C PRO A 27 2.38 12.44 3.65
N GLU A 28 3.36 12.12 2.80
CA GLU A 28 3.62 10.74 2.38
C GLU A 28 3.75 9.81 3.58
N LYS A 29 3.08 8.66 3.52
CA LYS A 29 3.16 7.67 4.60
C LYS A 29 4.57 7.14 4.68
N GLU A 30 5.14 7.12 5.88
CA GLU A 30 6.44 6.50 6.10
C GLU A 30 6.42 5.04 5.64
N PRO A 31 7.51 4.57 5.01
CA PRO A 31 7.60 3.18 4.59
C PRO A 31 7.44 2.27 5.79
N SER A 32 6.38 1.44 5.77
CA SER A 32 6.11 0.52 6.86
C SER A 32 7.24 -0.50 6.97
N ARG A 33 7.93 -0.49 8.13
CA ARG A 33 8.98 -1.47 8.45
C ARG A 33 8.47 -2.91 8.34
N TRP A 34 7.23 -3.14 8.75
CA TRP A 34 6.56 -4.43 8.63
C TRP A 34 6.32 -4.82 7.17
N ALA A 35 5.85 -3.89 6.34
CA ALA A 35 5.65 -4.16 4.91
C ALA A 35 6.97 -4.53 4.21
N ARG A 36 8.07 -3.84 4.55
CA ARG A 36 9.40 -4.14 4.00
C ARG A 36 9.86 -5.55 4.38
N THR A 37 9.70 -5.92 5.65
CA THR A 37 10.06 -7.25 6.14
C THR A 37 9.18 -8.35 5.53
N ALA A 38 7.87 -8.11 5.42
CA ALA A 38 6.94 -9.04 4.80
C ALA A 38 7.29 -9.31 3.33
N LEU A 39 7.64 -8.27 2.57
CA LEU A 39 8.06 -8.41 1.18
C LEU A 39 9.33 -9.24 1.04
N GLY A 40 10.32 -9.02 1.91
CA GLY A 40 11.55 -9.83 1.93
C GLY A 40 11.28 -11.30 2.20
N TRP A 41 10.47 -11.61 3.23
CA TRP A 41 10.08 -12.99 3.55
C TRP A 41 9.29 -13.65 2.42
N PHE A 42 8.38 -12.90 1.79
CA PHE A 42 7.63 -13.39 0.64
C PHE A 42 8.57 -13.85 -0.49
N MET A 43 9.57 -13.04 -0.84
CA MET A 43 10.56 -13.41 -1.86
C MET A 43 11.32 -14.68 -1.49
N VAL A 44 11.74 -14.81 -0.23
CA VAL A 44 12.45 -16.01 0.27
C VAL A 44 11.58 -17.26 0.14
N ILE A 45 10.31 -17.20 0.56
CA ILE A 45 9.39 -18.34 0.50
C ILE A 45 9.18 -18.80 -0.95
N ILE A 46 8.96 -17.86 -1.88
CA ILE A 46 8.78 -18.18 -3.30
C ILE A 46 10.04 -18.81 -3.86
N MET A 47 11.22 -18.23 -3.57
CA MET A 47 12.50 -18.77 -4.04
C MET A 47 12.75 -20.19 -3.51
N VAL A 48 12.55 -20.42 -2.21
CA VAL A 48 12.75 -21.74 -1.59
C VAL A 48 11.74 -22.75 -2.14
N SER A 49 10.48 -22.35 -2.34
CA SER A 49 9.45 -23.21 -2.93
C SER A 49 9.84 -23.63 -4.35
N TRP A 50 10.32 -22.68 -5.15
CA TRP A 50 10.71 -22.95 -6.54
C TRP A 50 11.96 -23.83 -6.64
N VAL A 51 12.98 -23.55 -5.82
CA VAL A 51 14.18 -24.40 -5.73
C VAL A 51 13.83 -25.81 -5.27
N SER A 52 12.91 -25.94 -4.30
CA SER A 52 12.46 -27.24 -3.82
C SER A 52 11.78 -28.04 -4.93
N ASP A 53 10.86 -27.43 -5.69
CA ASP A 53 10.18 -28.10 -6.82
C ASP A 53 11.17 -28.57 -7.90
N ILE A 54 12.18 -27.76 -8.23
CA ILE A 54 13.26 -28.16 -9.16
C ILE A 54 14.01 -29.39 -8.64
N LEU A 55 14.44 -29.37 -7.37
CA LEU A 55 15.17 -30.48 -6.77
C LEU A 55 14.32 -31.76 -6.76
N TYR A 56 13.05 -31.67 -6.37
CA TYR A 56 12.13 -32.80 -6.35
C TYR A 56 11.87 -33.41 -7.72
N ARG A 57 11.87 -32.61 -8.81
CA ARG A 57 11.70 -33.12 -10.18
C ARG A 57 12.98 -33.72 -10.77
N SER A 58 14.14 -33.37 -10.22
CA SER A 58 15.45 -33.81 -10.70
C SER A 58 15.93 -35.13 -10.08
N LEU A 59 15.34 -35.53 -8.95
CA LEU A 59 15.59 -36.78 -8.22
C LEU A 59 14.56 -37.84 -8.59
#